data_AF-A0A514ZTN8-F1
#
_entry.id   AF-A0A514ZTN8-F1
#
_cell.length_a   1.000
_cell.length_b   1.000
_cell.length_c   1.000
_cell.angle_alpha   90.00
_cell.angle_beta   90.00
_cell.angle_gamma   90.00
#
_symmetry.space_group_name_H-M   'P 1'
#
loop_
_entity.id
_entity.type
_entity.pdbx_description
1 polymer ?
#
loop_
_entity_poly.entity_id
_entity_poly.type
_entity_poly.pdbx_seq_one_letter_code
_entity_poly.pdbx_strand_id
1 'polypeptide(L)'
;MSYTNPVSLKNLVLEDEMGVNAPIIHQSVIARLTAGLYPLYRSGQISFEPLPETMLTEGYSTPVPDLLLYDHSSEQAKVIVEVCQNTGLKHDIGKIIRLIDSAEFGIQEGFVFNYKTQQWYRYRFGDGGLTTESSFSDILQLDLNTFL
;
A
#
# COMPACT_ATOMS: atom_id res chain seq x y z
N MET A 1 -0.87 -19.92 6.76
CA MET A 1 -0.12 -20.73 5.79
C MET A 1 0.93 -19.83 5.16
N SER A 2 2.18 -20.26 5.06
CA SER A 2 3.23 -19.50 4.36
C SER A 2 3.20 -19.93 2.89
N TYR A 3 2.86 -19.01 2.00
CA TYR A 3 2.84 -19.24 0.55
C TYR A 3 4.07 -18.56 -0.06
N THR A 4 4.76 -19.26 -0.95
CA THR A 4 5.89 -18.70 -1.68
C THR A 4 5.44 -18.10 -2.99
N ASN A 5 5.89 -16.89 -3.29
CA ASN A 5 5.65 -16.26 -4.59
C ASN A 5 6.40 -17.05 -5.68
N PRO A 6 5.71 -17.56 -6.74
CA PRO A 6 6.37 -18.37 -7.78
C PRO A 6 7.48 -17.62 -8.51
N VAL A 7 7.36 -16.30 -8.62
CA VAL A 7 8.38 -15.40 -9.18
C VAL A 7 8.65 -14.29 -8.18
N SER A 8 9.90 -14.06 -7.79
CA SER A 8 10.25 -12.97 -6.87
C SER A 8 10.12 -11.60 -7.57
N LEU A 9 9.82 -10.54 -6.81
CA LEU A 9 9.80 -9.17 -7.37
C LEU A 9 11.17 -8.79 -7.95
N LYS A 10 12.24 -9.20 -7.28
CA LYS A 10 13.61 -9.00 -7.77
C LYS A 10 13.80 -9.57 -9.17
N ASN A 11 13.31 -10.78 -9.44
CA ASN A 11 13.43 -11.39 -10.76
C ASN A 11 12.58 -10.65 -11.80
N LEU A 12 11.34 -10.30 -11.46
CA LEU A 12 10.47 -9.51 -12.35
C LEU A 12 11.10 -8.17 -12.76
N VAL A 13 11.77 -7.50 -11.82
CA VAL A 13 12.46 -6.24 -12.08
C VAL A 13 13.72 -6.42 -12.92
N LEU A 14 14.49 -7.49 -12.69
CA LEU A 14 15.68 -7.81 -13.48
C LEU A 14 15.34 -8.19 -14.92
N GLU A 15 14.23 -8.92 -15.13
CA GLU A 15 13.75 -9.31 -16.47
C GLU A 15 13.15 -8.12 -17.26
N ASP A 16 12.80 -7.04 -16.58
CA ASP A 16 12.29 -5.79 -17.16
C ASP A 16 13.43 -4.83 -17.56
N GLU A 17 14.43 -5.32 -18.30
CA GLU A 17 15.56 -4.50 -18.77
C GLU A 17 15.13 -3.31 -19.65
N MET A 18 14.04 -3.48 -20.41
CA MET A 18 13.50 -2.46 -21.30
C MET A 18 12.50 -1.50 -20.62
N GLY A 19 12.12 -1.74 -19.37
CA GLY A 19 11.18 -0.89 -18.62
C GLY A 19 9.73 -0.92 -19.12
N VAL A 20 9.36 -1.92 -19.92
CA VAL A 20 8.03 -2.03 -20.55
C VAL A 20 7.03 -2.82 -19.69
N ASN A 21 7.52 -3.59 -18.72
CA ASN A 21 6.70 -4.46 -17.89
C ASN A 21 6.23 -3.78 -16.59
N ALA A 22 6.51 -2.48 -16.41
CA ALA A 22 6.13 -1.71 -15.24
C ALA A 22 4.64 -1.88 -14.83
N PRO A 23 3.65 -1.88 -15.75
CA PRO A 23 2.25 -2.12 -15.38
C PRO A 23 2.02 -3.51 -14.78
N ILE A 24 2.64 -4.56 -15.30
CA ILE A 24 2.46 -5.94 -14.79
C ILE A 24 3.10 -6.10 -13.42
N ILE A 25 4.30 -5.54 -13.23
CA ILE A 25 5.00 -5.59 -11.94
C ILE A 25 4.18 -4.86 -10.88
N HIS A 26 3.67 -3.67 -11.21
CA HIS A 26 2.80 -2.88 -10.35
C HIS A 26 1.57 -3.66 -9.91
N GLN A 27 0.79 -4.20 -10.86
CA GLN A 27 -0.40 -4.99 -10.53
C GLN A 27 -0.07 -6.28 -9.76
N SER A 28 1.09 -6.90 -10.01
CA SER A 28 1.55 -8.06 -9.24
C SER A 28 1.79 -7.72 -7.77
N VAL A 29 2.31 -6.53 -7.46
CA VAL A 29 2.51 -6.09 -6.07
C VAL A 29 1.16 -5.91 -5.38
N ILE A 30 0.22 -5.20 -6.03
CA ILE A 30 -1.15 -5.01 -5.50
C ILE A 30 -1.82 -6.35 -5.24
N ALA A 31 -1.72 -7.28 -6.19
CA ALA A 31 -2.30 -8.61 -6.07
C ALA A 31 -1.70 -9.41 -4.89
N ARG A 32 -0.38 -9.33 -4.67
CA ARG A 32 0.30 -10.01 -3.55
C ARG A 32 -0.12 -9.45 -2.19
N LEU A 33 -0.12 -8.12 -2.04
CA LEU A 33 -0.56 -7.48 -0.80
C LEU A 33 -2.01 -7.83 -0.49
N THR A 34 -2.89 -7.69 -1.50
CA THR A 34 -4.32 -8.01 -1.36
C THR A 34 -4.52 -9.48 -0.96
N ALA A 35 -3.91 -10.41 -1.70
CA ALA A 35 -4.04 -11.85 -1.44
C ALA A 35 -3.43 -12.28 -0.10
N GLY A 36 -2.36 -11.62 0.36
CA GLY A 36 -1.73 -11.87 1.65
C GLY A 36 -2.54 -11.35 2.83
N LEU A 37 -3.15 -10.17 2.70
CA LEU A 37 -3.95 -9.53 3.75
C LEU A 37 -5.36 -10.11 3.87
N TYR A 38 -5.99 -10.52 2.75
CA TYR A 38 -7.40 -10.93 2.74
C TYR A 38 -7.72 -12.12 3.70
N PRO A 39 -6.86 -13.16 3.83
CA PRO A 39 -7.07 -14.21 4.82
C PRO A 39 -7.04 -13.72 6.27
N LEU A 40 -6.24 -12.69 6.58
CA LEU A 40 -6.19 -12.09 7.91
C LEU A 40 -7.50 -11.38 8.25
N TYR A 41 -8.07 -10.65 7.28
CA TYR A 41 -9.39 -10.04 7.42
C TYR A 41 -10.48 -11.11 7.60
N ARG A 42 -10.51 -12.12 6.72
CA ARG A 42 -11.49 -13.21 6.76
C ARG A 42 -11.48 -14.01 8.06
N SER A 43 -10.33 -14.10 8.73
CA SER A 43 -10.17 -14.78 10.02
C SER A 43 -10.42 -13.88 11.24
N GLY A 44 -10.61 -12.57 11.04
CA GLY A 44 -10.78 -11.58 12.10
C GLY A 44 -9.47 -11.19 12.79
N GLN A 45 -8.30 -11.54 12.25
CA GLN A 45 -7.00 -11.13 12.79
C GLN A 45 -6.73 -9.64 12.57
N ILE A 46 -7.25 -9.09 11.47
CA ILE A 46 -7.34 -7.65 11.23
C ILE A 46 -8.81 -7.28 11.01
N SER A 47 -9.20 -6.07 11.41
CA SER A 47 -10.60 -5.62 11.32
C SER A 47 -10.95 -4.93 10.00
N PHE A 48 -9.95 -4.65 9.17
CA PHE A 48 -10.09 -3.82 7.98
C PHE A 48 -9.95 -4.65 6.71
N GLU A 49 -10.86 -4.46 5.75
CA GLU A 49 -10.85 -5.19 4.49
C GLU A 49 -9.82 -4.60 3.53
N PRO A 50 -8.89 -5.39 2.97
CA PRO A 50 -7.97 -4.91 1.95
C PRO A 50 -8.69 -4.82 0.60
N LEU A 51 -8.82 -3.60 0.07
CA LEU A 51 -9.49 -3.31 -1.20
C LEU A 51 -8.49 -2.69 -2.19
N PRO A 52 -8.25 -3.33 -3.36
CA PRO A 52 -7.34 -2.81 -4.37
C PRO A 52 -8.00 -1.67 -5.16
N GLU A 53 -7.21 -0.67 -5.54
CA GLU A 53 -7.58 0.41 -6.48
C GLU A 53 -8.99 0.99 -6.24
N THR A 54 -9.32 1.22 -4.96
CA THR A 54 -10.66 1.62 -4.53
C THR A 54 -10.72 3.09 -4.17
N MET A 55 -11.80 3.76 -4.55
CA MET A 55 -12.05 5.17 -4.24
C MET A 55 -12.16 5.42 -2.73
N LEU A 56 -11.52 6.47 -2.21
CA LEU A 56 -11.62 6.85 -0.79
C LEU A 56 -13.01 7.39 -0.38
N THR A 57 -13.75 7.99 -1.31
CA THR A 57 -15.10 8.53 -1.10
C THR A 57 -15.89 8.52 -2.40
N GLU A 58 -17.15 8.95 -2.39
CA GLU A 58 -17.97 9.08 -3.59
C GLU A 58 -17.56 10.29 -4.45
N GLY A 59 -17.61 10.14 -5.77
CA GLY A 59 -17.42 11.22 -6.74
C GLY A 59 -16.18 11.06 -7.64
N TYR A 60 -16.26 11.57 -8.87
CA TYR A 60 -15.24 11.37 -9.91
C TYR A 60 -13.85 11.95 -9.62
N SER A 61 -13.70 12.81 -8.60
CA SER A 61 -12.45 13.46 -8.22
C SER A 61 -11.80 12.89 -6.95
N THR A 62 -12.34 11.79 -6.41
CA THR A 62 -11.77 11.15 -5.22
C THR A 62 -10.41 10.53 -5.53
N PRO A 63 -9.43 10.66 -4.64
CA PRO A 63 -8.20 9.88 -4.72
C PRO A 63 -8.49 8.37 -4.70
N VAL A 64 -7.67 7.63 -5.43
CA VAL A 64 -7.64 6.18 -5.46
C VAL A 64 -6.20 5.75 -5.10
N PRO A 65 -5.96 5.20 -3.91
CA PRO A 65 -4.72 4.50 -3.61
C PRO A 65 -4.70 3.12 -4.28
N ASP A 66 -3.51 2.57 -4.49
CA ASP A 66 -3.35 1.24 -5.09
C ASP A 66 -3.93 0.13 -4.20
N LEU A 67 -3.87 0.32 -2.88
CA LEU A 67 -4.51 -0.52 -1.88
C LEU A 67 -4.96 0.32 -0.69
N LEU A 68 -6.15 0.02 -0.16
CA LEU A 68 -6.62 0.58 1.11
C LEU A 68 -7.13 -0.52 2.05
N LEU A 69 -7.11 -0.23 3.35
CA LEU A 69 -7.67 -1.06 4.41
C LEU A 69 -8.92 -0.37 4.94
N TYR A 70 -10.08 -0.90 4.57
CA TYR A 70 -11.38 -0.30 4.80
C TYR A 70 -12.01 -0.76 6.11
N ASP A 71 -12.39 0.20 6.94
CA ASP A 71 -13.20 -0.02 8.14
C ASP A 71 -14.67 0.17 7.80
N HIS A 72 -15.39 -0.95 7.70
CA HIS A 72 -16.83 -0.97 7.43
C HIS A 72 -17.67 -0.33 8.55
N SER A 73 -17.15 -0.24 9.78
CA SER A 73 -17.91 0.34 10.90
C SER A 73 -17.94 1.87 10.85
N SER A 74 -16.86 2.48 10.37
CA SER A 74 -16.74 3.93 10.23
C SER A 74 -16.83 4.43 8.78
N GLU A 75 -16.95 3.52 7.82
CA GLU A 75 -16.95 3.80 6.37
C GLU A 75 -15.72 4.63 5.93
N GLN A 76 -14.53 4.22 6.39
CA GLN A 76 -13.28 4.98 6.17
C GLN A 76 -12.10 4.05 5.90
N ALA A 77 -11.16 4.52 5.07
CA ALA A 77 -9.85 3.89 4.93
C ALA A 77 -8.97 4.24 6.13
N LYS A 78 -8.42 3.23 6.82
CA LYS A 78 -7.51 3.44 7.97
C LYS A 78 -6.03 3.40 7.57
N VAL A 79 -5.71 2.54 6.59
CA VAL A 79 -4.36 2.40 6.03
C VAL A 79 -4.45 2.50 4.52
N ILE A 80 -3.50 3.18 3.88
CA ILE A 80 -3.34 3.20 2.42
C ILE A 80 -1.92 2.77 2.02
N VAL A 81 -1.79 2.17 0.83
CA VAL A 81 -0.50 1.83 0.23
C VAL A 81 -0.48 2.32 -1.22
N GLU A 82 0.61 2.98 -1.58
CA GLU A 82 0.96 3.33 -2.96
C GLU A 82 2.16 2.47 -3.41
N VAL A 83 2.09 1.95 -4.62
CA VAL A 83 3.11 1.14 -5.26
C VAL A 83 3.75 1.97 -6.36
N CYS A 84 5.07 2.12 -6.34
CA CYS A 84 5.74 3.00 -7.29
C CYS A 84 7.06 2.42 -7.80
N GLN A 85 7.57 3.05 -8.84
CA GLN A 85 8.98 2.97 -9.22
C GLN A 85 9.68 4.27 -8.83
N ASN A 86 11.00 4.33 -9.02
CA ASN A 86 11.85 5.46 -8.65
C ASN A 86 11.28 6.84 -9.07
N THR A 87 10.67 6.95 -10.25
CA THR A 87 10.13 8.21 -10.75
C THR A 87 8.84 8.66 -10.06
N GLY A 88 8.07 7.73 -9.49
CA GLY A 88 6.82 8.00 -8.75
C GLY A 88 7.04 8.30 -7.26
N LEU A 89 8.15 7.83 -6.69
CA LEU A 89 8.40 7.86 -5.23
C LEU A 89 8.13 9.22 -4.57
N LYS A 90 8.69 10.31 -5.13
CA LYS A 90 8.51 11.64 -4.56
C LYS A 90 7.06 12.11 -4.61
N HIS A 91 6.35 11.80 -5.70
CA HIS A 91 4.95 12.13 -5.87
C HIS A 91 4.09 11.37 -4.84
N ASP A 92 4.32 10.06 -4.70
CA ASP A 92 3.48 9.22 -3.86
C ASP A 92 3.71 9.47 -2.36
N ILE A 93 4.95 9.80 -1.95
CA ILE A 93 5.21 10.29 -0.59
C ILE A 93 4.41 11.57 -0.32
N GLY A 94 4.44 12.54 -1.24
CA GLY A 94 3.66 13.77 -1.11
C GLY A 94 2.15 13.52 -1.10
N LYS A 95 1.67 12.55 -1.90
CA LYS A 95 0.27 12.13 -1.96
C LYS A 95 -0.17 11.58 -0.61
N ILE A 96 0.53 10.59 -0.03
CA ILE A 96 0.11 9.98 1.24
C ILE A 96 0.14 10.98 2.40
N ILE A 97 1.15 11.84 2.47
CA ILE A 97 1.25 12.87 3.52
C ILE A 97 0.05 13.81 3.43
N ARG A 98 -0.26 14.31 2.22
CA ARG A 98 -1.42 15.20 2.02
C ARG A 98 -2.74 14.53 2.38
N LEU A 99 -2.94 13.28 1.97
CA LEU A 99 -4.18 12.55 2.25
C LEU A 99 -4.38 12.34 3.75
N ILE A 100 -3.31 12.00 4.48
CA ILE A 100 -3.35 11.77 5.92
C ILE A 100 -3.52 13.09 6.68
N ASP A 101 -2.73 14.11 6.38
CA ASP A 101 -2.76 15.38 7.10
C ASP A 101 -4.02 16.20 6.81
N SER A 102 -4.70 15.97 5.67
CA SER A 102 -6.00 16.59 5.41
C SER A 102 -7.06 16.19 6.45
N ALA A 103 -6.89 15.02 7.09
CA ALA A 103 -7.84 14.40 8.00
C ALA A 103 -9.25 14.13 7.41
N GLU A 104 -9.44 14.37 6.10
CA GLU A 104 -10.75 14.26 5.44
C GLU A 104 -11.23 12.80 5.32
N PHE A 105 -10.29 11.85 5.23
CA PHE A 105 -10.60 10.45 4.93
C PHE A 105 -10.43 9.50 6.12
N GLY A 106 -10.05 10.01 7.30
CA GLY A 106 -9.82 9.19 8.49
C GLY A 106 -8.62 8.24 8.41
N ILE A 107 -7.71 8.46 7.45
CA ILE A 107 -6.49 7.66 7.25
C ILE A 107 -5.51 7.96 8.38
N GLN A 108 -4.95 6.91 8.95
CA GLN A 108 -4.05 6.99 10.10
C GLN A 108 -2.60 6.58 9.75
N GLU A 109 -2.45 5.66 8.78
CA GLU A 109 -1.14 5.25 8.25
C GLU A 109 -1.15 5.22 6.71
N GLY A 110 -0.02 5.58 6.12
CA GLY A 110 0.20 5.53 4.68
C GLY A 110 1.56 4.94 4.37
N PHE A 111 1.62 4.13 3.31
CA PHE A 111 2.85 3.49 2.87
C PHE A 111 3.13 3.78 1.40
N VAL A 112 4.41 3.91 1.07
CA VAL A 112 4.89 3.86 -0.30
C VAL A 112 5.87 2.71 -0.43
N PHE A 113 5.58 1.77 -1.32
CA PHE A 113 6.50 0.70 -1.69
C PHE A 113 7.09 0.96 -3.06
N ASN A 114 8.42 1.11 -3.13
CA ASN A 114 9.11 1.21 -4.41
C ASN A 114 9.55 -0.18 -4.88
N TYR A 115 8.86 -0.74 -5.88
CA TYR A 115 9.14 -2.11 -6.33
C TYR A 115 10.48 -2.26 -7.05
N LYS A 116 11.07 -1.18 -7.59
CA LYS A 116 12.41 -1.23 -8.21
C LYS A 116 13.52 -1.35 -7.15
N THR A 117 13.37 -0.67 -6.01
CA THR A 117 14.36 -0.73 -4.91
C THR A 117 13.99 -1.70 -3.78
N GLN A 118 12.75 -2.18 -3.76
CA GLN A 118 12.13 -2.98 -2.68
C GLN A 118 12.15 -2.25 -1.32
N GLN A 119 12.12 -0.92 -1.34
CA GLN A 119 12.10 -0.10 -0.13
C GLN A 119 10.69 0.33 0.23
N TRP A 120 10.45 0.39 1.53
CA TRP A 120 9.20 0.86 2.12
C TRP A 120 9.39 2.18 2.83
N TYR A 121 8.43 3.08 2.65
CA TYR A 121 8.32 4.33 3.38
C TYR A 121 6.98 4.38 4.07
N ARG A 122 6.98 4.76 5.34
CA ARG A 122 5.78 4.91 6.17
C ARG A 122 5.60 6.36 6.57
N TYR A 123 4.36 6.82 6.55
CA TYR A 123 3.92 8.05 7.18
C TYR A 123 2.76 7.75 8.13
N ARG A 124 2.74 8.39 9.30
CA ARG A 124 1.62 8.31 10.23
C ARG A 124 1.09 9.70 10.51
N PHE A 125 -0.20 9.76 10.82
CA PHE A 125 -0.83 11.02 11.20
C PHE A 125 -0.09 11.67 12.36
N GLY A 126 0.30 12.94 12.19
CA GLY A 126 1.03 13.71 13.21
C GLY A 126 2.55 13.54 13.22
N ASP A 127 3.15 12.77 12.31
CA ASP A 127 4.63 12.66 12.17
C ASP A 127 5.26 13.94 11.54
N GLY A 128 4.48 15.00 11.29
CA GLY A 128 4.98 16.32 10.87
C GLY A 128 5.56 16.36 9.46
N GLY A 129 5.05 15.51 8.56
CA GLY A 129 5.54 15.38 7.19
C GLY A 129 6.84 14.58 7.02
N LEU A 130 7.34 13.93 8.09
CA LEU A 130 8.54 13.09 8.02
C LEU A 130 8.17 11.62 7.84
N THR A 131 8.61 11.00 6.75
CA THR A 131 8.50 9.55 6.53
C THR A 131 9.63 8.79 7.18
N THR A 132 9.37 7.56 7.63
CA THR A 132 10.39 6.60 8.07
C THR A 132 10.54 5.45 7.08
N GLU A 133 11.72 4.85 6.97
CA GLU A 133 11.92 3.63 6.18
C GLU A 133 11.40 2.42 6.99
N SER A 134 10.15 2.03 6.74
CA SER A 134 9.48 0.96 7.47
C SER A 134 8.30 0.39 6.69
N SER A 135 8.13 -0.92 6.76
CA SER A 135 6.99 -1.67 6.25
C SER A 135 6.02 -2.12 7.35
N PHE A 136 6.32 -1.82 8.62
CA PHE A 136 5.52 -2.24 9.75
C PHE A 136 4.33 -1.30 9.97
N SER A 137 3.12 -1.85 10.03
CA SER A 137 1.91 -1.12 10.38
C SER A 137 1.62 -1.25 11.86
N ASP A 138 1.59 -0.12 12.56
CA ASP A 138 1.24 -0.07 13.98
C ASP A 138 -0.27 -0.35 14.14
N ILE A 139 -1.09 -0.05 13.14
CA ILE A 139 -2.53 -0.30 13.15
C ILE A 139 -2.86 -1.79 12.98
N LEU A 140 -2.17 -2.44 12.05
CA LEU A 140 -2.40 -3.85 11.73
C LEU A 140 -1.56 -4.79 12.62
N GLN A 141 -0.57 -4.25 13.34
CA GLN A 141 0.40 -5.01 14.14
C GLN A 141 1.14 -6.09 13.33
N LEU A 142 1.52 -5.77 12.09
CA LEU A 142 2.21 -6.68 11.19
C LEU A 142 3.14 -5.95 10.21
N ASP A 143 4.06 -6.72 9.62
CA ASP A 143 4.98 -6.25 8.59
C ASP A 143 4.41 -6.55 7.19
N LEU A 144 4.09 -5.50 6.42
CA LEU A 144 3.55 -5.60 5.06
C LEU A 144 4.53 -6.23 4.07
N ASN A 145 5.84 -6.16 4.35
CA ASN A 145 6.85 -6.74 3.46
C ASN A 145 6.81 -8.28 3.44
N THR A 146 6.18 -8.91 4.44
CA THR A 146 6.06 -10.38 4.52
C THR A 146 5.19 -10.98 3.42
N PHE A 147 4.42 -10.17 2.69
CA PHE A 147 3.55 -10.61 1.59
C PHE A 147 4.20 -10.53 0.20
N LEU A 148 5.39 -9.93 0.08
CA LEU A 148 6.00 -9.57 -1.21
C LEU A 148 7.10 -10.53 -1.72
#